data_AF-A0A6N7YQT3-F1
#
_entry.id   AF-A0A6N7YQT3-F1
#
_cell.length_a   1.000
_cell.length_b   1.000
_cell.length_c   1.000
_cell.angle_alpha   90.00
_cell.angle_beta   90.00
_cell.angle_gamma   90.00
#
_symmetry.space_group_name_H-M   'P 1'
#
loop_
_entity.id
_entity.type
_entity.pdbx_description
1 polymer ?
#
loop_
_entity_poly.entity_id
_entity_poly.type
_entity_poly.pdbx_seq_one_letter_code
_entity_poly.pdbx_strand_id
1 'polypeptide(L)'
;MPSPVRRRVPRPVLTGAGLLAVTALTAPAAIAAPQPVIGGQLDWTSVNVYGPAGQTPQNRTWVGYVTNSPSPATPRGTATPSGWAWGDTVLPTSPRGADVTVTWSFPAIGGTYDPETGTGTVRLAGTLTFTSAPPPDGHGFTVSIEDPVVELDGTSTARLYATGLASPGTTRYTRAAPVFTLDRSAATTTADDQGTVRISGLVPAVAQTGYVFPGTDGAAPSGYPAGAGPDRTPNTFGGFALQVVTPRAGATGADGPTGAGGATGAPGAVGPQGPVGPAGATGAPGPAGPAGRDGVVRTVTLRGARAPFGRAAAAVELRRASGAVVGTGVVRGRRLTVVTPVGTRLVGAWTLRRTTRAIRTARSAAVRIG
;
A
#
# COMPACT_ATOMS: atom_id res chain seq x y z
N MET A 1 -47.69 -18.65 -95.38
CA MET A 1 -46.94 -17.63 -94.61
C MET A 1 -46.54 -18.24 -93.27
N PRO A 2 -45.35 -17.91 -92.70
CA PRO A 2 -44.78 -18.64 -91.56
C PRO A 2 -45.07 -18.01 -90.19
N SER A 3 -44.99 -18.83 -89.14
CA SER A 3 -45.18 -18.44 -87.73
C SER A 3 -43.97 -17.72 -87.11
N PRO A 4 -44.18 -16.82 -86.13
CA PRO A 4 -43.14 -16.39 -85.19
C PRO A 4 -43.37 -16.88 -83.74
N VAL A 5 -42.55 -17.85 -83.35
CA VAL A 5 -41.82 -17.99 -82.05
C VAL A 5 -42.40 -17.30 -80.80
N ARG A 6 -42.75 -18.11 -79.77
CA ARG A 6 -42.91 -17.65 -78.38
C ARG A 6 -41.54 -17.40 -77.73
N ARG A 7 -41.28 -16.18 -77.24
CA ARG A 7 -40.17 -15.89 -76.30
C ARG A 7 -40.62 -16.08 -74.84
N ARG A 8 -39.82 -16.76 -74.03
CA ARG A 8 -39.96 -16.80 -72.55
C ARG A 8 -39.32 -15.54 -71.95
N VAL A 9 -39.95 -14.97 -70.93
CA VAL A 9 -39.36 -13.94 -70.06
C VAL A 9 -38.96 -14.61 -68.73
N PRO A 10 -37.72 -14.44 -68.24
CA PRO A 10 -37.27 -15.04 -66.98
C PRO A 10 -37.80 -14.26 -65.75
N ARG A 11 -38.07 -14.99 -64.66
CA ARG A 11 -38.32 -14.41 -63.33
C ARG A 11 -36.97 -14.12 -62.65
N PRO A 12 -36.79 -12.97 -61.97
CA PRO A 12 -35.60 -12.75 -61.15
C PRO A 12 -35.64 -13.61 -59.88
N VAL A 13 -34.51 -14.21 -59.56
CA VAL A 13 -34.27 -14.90 -58.28
C VAL A 13 -33.65 -13.91 -57.31
N LEU A 14 -34.28 -13.68 -56.16
CA LEU A 14 -33.74 -12.88 -55.07
C LEU A 14 -33.10 -13.79 -54.02
N THR A 15 -31.86 -14.19 -54.28
CA THR A 15 -30.95 -14.75 -53.26
C THR A 15 -30.30 -13.60 -52.48
N GLY A 16 -30.56 -13.51 -51.17
CA GLY A 16 -30.04 -12.41 -50.35
C GLY A 16 -30.37 -12.57 -48.87
N ALA A 17 -29.92 -13.66 -48.24
CA ALA A 17 -29.98 -13.81 -46.79
C ALA A 17 -28.93 -12.91 -46.12
N GLY A 18 -29.30 -11.65 -45.85
CA GLY A 18 -28.46 -10.71 -45.10
C GLY A 18 -28.36 -11.14 -43.64
N LEU A 19 -27.26 -11.79 -43.27
CA LEU A 19 -26.97 -12.15 -41.89
C LEU A 19 -26.62 -10.86 -41.10
N LEU A 20 -27.60 -10.32 -40.38
CA LEU A 20 -27.40 -9.20 -39.46
C LEU A 20 -26.55 -9.66 -38.27
N ALA A 21 -25.23 -9.53 -38.41
CA ALA A 21 -24.29 -9.73 -37.31
C ALA A 21 -24.50 -8.62 -36.27
N VAL A 22 -25.31 -8.93 -35.25
CA VAL A 22 -25.41 -8.10 -34.04
C VAL A 22 -24.08 -8.20 -33.29
N THR A 23 -23.16 -7.30 -33.60
CA THR A 23 -21.99 -7.07 -32.75
C THR A 23 -22.47 -6.55 -31.42
N ALA A 24 -22.48 -7.43 -30.42
CA ALA A 24 -22.67 -7.04 -29.04
C ALA A 24 -21.51 -6.12 -28.63
N LEU A 25 -21.74 -4.81 -28.73
CA LEU A 25 -20.89 -3.80 -28.11
C LEU A 25 -20.91 -4.06 -26.60
N THR A 26 -19.90 -4.81 -26.13
CA THR A 26 -19.57 -4.86 -24.71
C THR A 26 -19.36 -3.43 -24.24
N ALA A 27 -20.25 -2.94 -23.36
CA ALA A 27 -20.03 -1.66 -22.70
C ALA A 27 -18.63 -1.71 -22.06
N PRO A 28 -17.82 -0.63 -22.15
CA PRO A 28 -16.55 -0.60 -21.44
C PRO A 28 -16.82 -0.88 -19.97
N ALA A 29 -16.06 -1.81 -19.38
CA ALA A 29 -16.17 -2.11 -17.97
C ALA A 29 -16.03 -0.79 -17.20
N ALA A 30 -17.01 -0.47 -16.35
CA ALA A 30 -16.96 0.74 -15.55
C ALA A 30 -15.71 0.67 -14.67
N ILE A 31 -14.78 1.61 -14.88
CA ILE A 31 -13.51 1.68 -14.14
C ILE A 31 -13.84 1.62 -12.65
N ALA A 32 -13.32 0.61 -11.96
CA ALA A 32 -13.67 0.37 -10.58
C ALA A 32 -13.19 1.54 -9.72
N ALA A 33 -14.10 2.17 -8.97
CA ALA A 33 -13.72 3.28 -8.11
C ALA A 33 -12.62 2.85 -7.10
N PRO A 34 -11.63 3.70 -6.79
CA PRO A 34 -10.55 3.37 -5.86
C PRO A 34 -11.09 2.82 -4.53
N GLN A 35 -10.62 1.63 -4.15
CA GLN A 35 -11.12 0.93 -2.97
C GLN A 35 -10.51 1.51 -1.69
N PRO A 36 -11.23 1.57 -0.56
CA PRO A 36 -10.65 2.08 0.68
C PRO A 36 -9.58 1.12 1.22
N VAL A 37 -8.49 1.66 1.78
CA VAL A 37 -7.47 0.84 2.43
C VAL A 37 -7.94 0.51 3.86
N ILE A 38 -8.10 -0.78 4.17
CA ILE A 38 -8.61 -1.29 5.46
C ILE A 38 -7.53 -1.95 6.31
N GLY A 39 -6.29 -2.03 5.82
CA GLY A 39 -5.14 -2.56 6.54
C GLY A 39 -3.93 -2.72 5.64
N GLY A 40 -2.91 -3.40 6.18
CA GLY A 40 -1.60 -3.52 5.53
C GLY A 40 -0.51 -2.82 6.35
N GLN A 41 0.66 -2.62 5.74
CA GLN A 41 1.83 -2.01 6.37
C GLN A 41 2.83 -1.51 5.33
N LEU A 42 3.61 -0.48 5.67
CA LEU A 42 4.85 -0.14 4.99
C LEU A 42 6.02 -0.70 5.80
N ASP A 43 6.79 -1.60 5.22
CA ASP A 43 8.06 -2.11 5.76
C ASP A 43 9.23 -1.31 5.18
N TRP A 44 10.01 -0.67 6.05
CA TRP A 44 11.29 -0.04 5.73
C TRP A 44 12.42 -0.95 6.21
N THR A 45 13.14 -1.57 5.28
CA THR A 45 14.28 -2.45 5.58
C THR A 45 15.59 -1.78 5.22
N SER A 46 16.59 -1.86 6.09
CA SER A 46 17.96 -1.39 5.84
C SER A 46 18.97 -2.38 6.41
N VAL A 47 20.25 -2.23 6.05
CA VAL A 47 21.36 -3.00 6.65
C VAL A 47 22.17 -2.10 7.57
N ASN A 48 22.78 -2.65 8.62
CA ASN A 48 23.62 -1.88 9.54
C ASN A 48 25.10 -1.98 9.15
N VAL A 49 25.53 -1.15 8.19
CA VAL A 49 26.92 -1.16 7.68
C VAL A 49 27.54 0.22 7.81
N TYR A 50 28.75 0.28 8.34
CA TYR A 50 29.60 1.47 8.29
C TYR A 50 31.03 1.04 7.95
N GLY A 51 31.36 1.04 6.67
CA GLY A 51 32.72 0.79 6.17
C GLY A 51 33.67 1.95 6.46
N PRO A 52 34.98 1.68 6.57
CA PRO A 52 36.00 2.71 6.78
C PRO A 52 36.04 3.71 5.61
N ALA A 53 36.53 4.92 5.88
CA ALA A 53 36.71 5.94 4.83
C ALA A 53 37.76 5.47 3.81
N GLY A 54 37.57 5.80 2.53
CA GLY A 54 38.56 5.56 1.48
C GLY A 54 38.57 4.17 0.83
N GLN A 55 37.72 3.22 1.27
CA GLN A 55 37.49 1.98 0.50
C GLN A 55 36.51 2.23 -0.65
N THR A 56 36.69 1.57 -1.79
CA THR A 56 35.79 1.67 -2.96
C THR A 56 35.20 0.29 -3.28
N PRO A 57 33.87 0.13 -3.33
CA PRO A 57 32.83 1.10 -2.97
C PRO A 57 32.81 1.40 -1.46
N GLN A 58 32.61 2.67 -1.06
CA GLN A 58 32.38 2.99 0.36
C GLN A 58 31.02 2.46 0.77
N ASN A 59 30.96 1.26 1.38
CA ASN A 59 29.71 0.70 1.84
C ASN A 59 29.39 1.22 3.24
N ARG A 60 28.47 2.17 3.34
CA ARG A 60 27.81 2.57 4.58
C ARG A 60 26.30 2.58 4.35
N THR A 61 25.53 2.81 5.42
CA THR A 61 24.09 3.01 5.32
C THR A 61 23.66 4.14 6.23
N TRP A 62 22.44 4.65 6.02
CA TRP A 62 21.81 5.56 6.96
C TRP A 62 21.86 5.02 8.40
N VAL A 63 21.53 3.75 8.60
CA VAL A 63 21.57 3.09 9.92
C VAL A 63 23.00 2.99 10.48
N GLY A 64 23.97 2.66 9.64
CA GLY A 64 25.37 2.66 10.02
C GLY A 64 25.87 4.04 10.43
N TYR A 65 25.50 5.10 9.69
CA TYR A 65 25.88 6.48 9.97
C TYR A 65 25.20 7.01 11.25
N VAL A 66 23.94 6.67 11.49
CA VAL A 66 23.23 6.99 12.75
C VAL A 66 23.94 6.38 13.95
N THR A 67 24.36 5.11 13.85
CA THR A 67 24.82 4.33 15.00
C THR A 67 26.34 4.25 15.17
N ASN A 68 27.14 4.72 14.20
CA ASN A 68 28.59 4.79 14.30
C ASN A 68 29.04 6.20 14.75
N SER A 69 30.24 6.32 15.32
CA SER A 69 30.86 7.61 15.65
C SER A 69 32.21 7.75 14.94
N PRO A 70 32.65 8.98 14.60
CA PRO A 70 34.03 9.23 14.19
C PRO A 70 35.05 8.92 15.30
N SER A 71 34.63 8.80 16.56
CA SER A 71 35.45 8.32 17.68
C SER A 71 35.11 6.86 18.02
N PRO A 72 36.10 5.94 18.12
CA PRO A 72 35.85 4.54 18.46
C PRO A 72 35.42 4.32 19.93
N ALA A 73 35.47 5.33 20.79
CA ALA A 73 35.23 5.18 22.23
C ALA A 73 33.74 5.14 22.62
N THR A 74 32.88 5.90 21.94
CA THR A 74 31.51 6.22 22.41
C THR A 74 30.54 6.50 21.25
N PRO A 75 30.19 5.49 20.42
CA PRO A 75 29.07 5.65 19.50
C PRO A 75 27.76 5.85 20.29
N ARG A 76 27.05 6.97 20.04
CA ARG A 76 25.83 7.35 20.76
C ARG A 76 24.71 7.79 19.81
N GLY A 77 24.24 6.87 18.97
CA GLY A 77 23.03 7.09 18.18
C GLY A 77 22.12 5.88 18.11
N THR A 78 20.84 6.13 17.88
CA THR A 78 19.79 5.09 17.85
C THR A 78 18.85 5.26 16.67
N ALA A 79 18.25 4.16 16.22
CA ALA A 79 17.08 4.18 15.35
C ALA A 79 15.93 3.45 16.05
N THR A 80 14.92 4.21 16.48
CA THR A 80 13.91 3.77 17.46
C THR A 80 12.50 3.92 16.89
N PRO A 81 11.78 2.82 16.61
CA PRO A 81 10.37 2.88 16.27
C PRO A 81 9.53 3.18 17.53
N SER A 82 8.49 3.99 17.39
CA SER A 82 7.60 4.39 18.48
C SER A 82 6.19 4.74 17.98
N GLY A 83 5.27 4.99 18.92
CA GLY A 83 3.85 5.15 18.63
C GLY A 83 3.26 3.84 18.08
N TRP A 84 2.94 3.85 16.79
CA TRP A 84 2.36 2.71 16.05
C TRP A 84 3.37 1.95 15.20
N ALA A 85 4.55 2.51 14.97
CA ALA A 85 5.62 1.84 14.27
C ALA A 85 6.23 0.77 15.16
N TRP A 86 6.65 -0.35 14.57
CA TRP A 86 7.34 -1.43 15.29
C TRP A 86 8.58 -1.87 14.53
N GLY A 87 9.40 -2.68 15.20
CA GLY A 87 10.70 -3.17 14.73
C GLY A 87 11.67 -3.19 15.91
N ASP A 88 12.89 -3.63 15.67
CA ASP A 88 13.92 -3.56 16.69
C ASP A 88 14.46 -2.11 16.82
N THR A 89 14.78 -1.71 18.05
CA THR A 89 15.57 -0.50 18.27
C THR A 89 17.02 -0.81 17.93
N VAL A 90 17.59 -0.10 16.95
CA VAL A 90 19.02 -0.22 16.66
C VAL A 90 19.76 0.69 17.61
N LEU A 91 20.66 0.09 18.38
CA LEU A 91 21.53 0.73 19.35
C LEU A 91 22.96 0.83 18.77
N PRO A 92 23.85 1.63 19.37
CA PRO A 92 25.27 1.66 18.99
C PRO A 92 25.95 0.29 19.00
N THR A 93 25.50 -0.56 19.93
CA THR A 93 25.95 -1.93 20.18
C THR A 93 25.18 -3.00 19.40
N SER A 94 24.22 -2.63 18.56
CA SER A 94 23.53 -3.59 17.69
C SER A 94 24.51 -4.20 16.68
N PRO A 95 24.31 -5.48 16.27
CA PRO A 95 25.17 -6.13 15.28
C PRO A 95 25.30 -5.31 13.98
N ARG A 96 26.44 -5.47 13.30
CA ARG A 96 26.77 -4.80 12.04
C ARG A 96 27.23 -5.82 11.00
N GLY A 97 27.06 -5.49 9.73
CA GLY A 97 27.44 -6.33 8.59
C GLY A 97 26.43 -6.25 7.45
N ALA A 98 26.85 -6.61 6.25
CA ALA A 98 25.98 -6.59 5.06
C ALA A 98 24.77 -7.54 5.21
N ASP A 99 24.94 -8.65 5.92
CA ASP A 99 23.88 -9.62 6.21
C ASP A 99 23.00 -9.23 7.41
N VAL A 100 23.34 -8.16 8.15
CA VAL A 100 22.56 -7.68 9.30
C VAL A 100 21.52 -6.69 8.83
N THR A 101 20.33 -7.22 8.54
CA THR A 101 19.13 -6.43 8.22
C THR A 101 18.37 -6.00 9.47
N VAL A 102 17.81 -4.79 9.43
CA VAL A 102 16.78 -4.30 10.33
C VAL A 102 15.56 -3.90 9.50
N THR A 103 14.37 -4.22 9.99
CA THR A 103 13.10 -3.79 9.40
C THR A 103 12.27 -3.06 10.44
N TRP A 104 11.83 -1.85 10.10
CA TRP A 104 10.76 -1.14 10.79
C TRP A 104 9.50 -1.16 9.96
N SER A 105 8.35 -1.17 10.60
CA SER A 105 7.06 -1.27 9.92
C SER A 105 6.09 -0.25 10.48
N PHE A 106 5.31 0.37 9.60
CA PHE A 106 4.23 1.29 9.92
C PHE A 106 2.90 0.67 9.48
N PRO A 107 1.90 0.48 10.35
CA PRO A 107 0.61 -0.07 9.95
C PRO A 107 -0.17 0.93 9.09
N ALA A 108 -0.87 0.43 8.07
CA ALA A 108 -1.81 1.22 7.29
C ALA A 108 -3.08 1.53 8.10
N ILE A 109 -3.44 2.81 8.16
CA ILE A 109 -4.61 3.36 8.88
C ILE A 109 -5.70 3.91 7.97
N GLY A 110 -5.53 3.86 6.65
CA GLY A 110 -6.56 4.33 5.72
C GLY A 110 -6.00 4.83 4.39
N GLY A 111 -6.84 5.56 3.67
CA GLY A 111 -6.58 6.02 2.30
C GLY A 111 -7.34 5.19 1.27
N THR A 112 -6.89 5.23 0.02
CA THR A 112 -7.53 4.59 -1.14
C THR A 112 -6.50 3.86 -2.00
N TYR A 113 -6.91 2.80 -2.68
CA TYR A 113 -6.08 2.10 -3.65
C TYR A 113 -6.92 1.53 -4.77
N ASP A 114 -6.53 1.84 -6.00
CA ASP A 114 -7.07 1.24 -7.21
C ASP A 114 -6.10 0.15 -7.71
N PRO A 115 -6.50 -1.14 -7.69
CA PRO A 115 -5.66 -2.23 -8.18
C PRO A 115 -5.52 -2.28 -9.71
N GLU A 116 -6.41 -1.62 -10.48
CA GLU A 116 -6.36 -1.61 -11.95
C GLU A 116 -5.30 -0.61 -12.45
N THR A 117 -5.31 0.62 -11.91
CA THR A 117 -4.33 1.66 -12.27
C THR A 117 -3.06 1.62 -11.41
N GLY A 118 -3.08 0.93 -10.28
CA GLY A 118 -1.99 0.93 -9.29
C GLY A 118 -1.85 2.24 -8.51
N THR A 119 -2.84 3.14 -8.61
CA THR A 119 -2.84 4.47 -8.00
C THR A 119 -3.48 4.48 -6.62
N GLY A 120 -3.22 5.52 -5.83
CA GLY A 120 -3.93 5.78 -4.57
C GLY A 120 -3.08 6.43 -3.49
N THR A 121 -3.60 6.42 -2.26
CA THR A 121 -2.90 6.89 -1.07
C THR A 121 -3.00 5.86 0.06
N VAL A 122 -1.88 5.58 0.73
CA VAL A 122 -1.86 4.74 1.93
C VAL A 122 -1.39 5.58 3.09
N ARG A 123 -2.33 5.95 3.97
CA ARG A 123 -2.04 6.61 5.24
C ARG A 123 -1.53 5.56 6.22
N LEU A 124 -0.41 5.85 6.87
CA LEU A 124 0.25 4.97 7.84
C LEU A 124 0.35 5.69 9.19
N ALA A 125 0.55 4.95 10.27
CA ALA A 125 0.74 5.53 11.61
C ALA A 125 2.10 5.18 12.22
N GLY A 126 2.55 6.04 13.13
CA GLY A 126 3.70 5.82 13.99
C GLY A 126 4.94 6.57 13.57
N THR A 127 5.98 6.43 14.38
CA THR A 127 7.17 7.28 14.32
C THR A 127 8.42 6.42 14.27
N LEU A 128 9.34 6.72 13.35
CA LEU A 128 10.71 6.23 13.44
C LEU A 128 11.63 7.42 13.70
N THR A 129 12.27 7.44 14.86
CA THR A 129 13.21 8.49 15.26
C THR A 129 14.62 7.98 15.15
N PHE A 130 15.47 8.74 14.47
CA PHE A 130 16.91 8.54 14.44
C PHE A 130 17.58 9.64 15.28
N THR A 131 18.49 9.25 16.16
CA THR A 131 19.27 10.18 17.00
C THR A 131 20.76 9.90 16.84
N SER A 132 21.58 10.95 16.92
CA SER A 132 23.03 10.86 17.03
C SER A 132 23.51 11.99 17.94
N ALA A 133 24.26 11.65 18.99
CA ALA A 133 24.81 12.63 19.93
C ALA A 133 25.68 13.68 19.21
N PRO A 134 25.83 14.89 19.76
CA PRO A 134 26.73 15.89 19.20
C PRO A 134 28.19 15.39 19.16
N PRO A 135 29.03 15.95 18.26
CA PRO A 135 30.47 15.73 18.29
C PRO A 135 31.07 16.00 19.69
N PRO A 136 32.07 15.23 20.14
CA PRO A 136 32.80 14.19 19.40
C PRO A 136 32.12 12.80 19.39
N ASP A 137 31.01 12.61 20.11
CA ASP A 137 30.37 11.30 20.31
C ASP A 137 29.44 10.85 19.15
N GLY A 138 29.20 11.73 18.16
CA GLY A 138 28.37 11.43 17.01
C GLY A 138 28.22 12.60 16.05
N HIS A 139 27.10 12.62 15.33
CA HIS A 139 26.81 13.55 14.22
C HIS A 139 25.82 14.67 14.56
N GLY A 140 25.35 14.77 15.82
CA GLY A 140 24.62 15.93 16.34
C GLY A 140 23.24 16.18 15.71
N PHE A 141 22.49 15.13 15.42
CA PHE A 141 21.14 15.25 14.86
C PHE A 141 20.10 14.43 15.61
N THR A 142 18.87 14.92 15.61
CA THR A 142 17.65 14.13 15.77
C THR A 142 16.80 14.35 14.53
N VAL A 143 16.30 13.26 13.95
CA VAL A 143 15.32 13.31 12.85
C VAL A 143 14.21 12.30 13.11
N SER A 144 12.98 12.61 12.72
CA SER A 144 11.87 11.67 12.82
C SER A 144 11.07 11.62 11.52
N ILE A 145 10.58 10.42 11.17
CA ILE A 145 9.52 10.22 10.19
C ILE A 145 8.26 9.85 10.96
N GLU A 146 7.23 10.70 10.92
CA GLU A 146 5.99 10.57 11.70
C GLU A 146 4.77 10.46 10.78
N ASP A 147 3.93 9.46 11.06
CA ASP A 147 2.67 9.16 10.37
C ASP A 147 2.78 9.29 8.83
N PRO A 148 3.60 8.45 8.18
CA PRO A 148 3.87 8.58 6.76
C PRO A 148 2.63 8.34 5.90
N VAL A 149 2.62 8.91 4.71
CA VAL A 149 1.60 8.69 3.68
C VAL A 149 2.34 8.33 2.39
N VAL A 150 2.07 7.15 1.85
CA VAL A 150 2.58 6.76 0.53
C VAL A 150 1.53 7.11 -0.51
N GLU A 151 1.88 7.99 -1.44
CA GLU A 151 1.14 8.26 -2.65
C GLU A 151 1.65 7.32 -3.74
N LEU A 152 0.73 6.59 -4.37
CA LEU A 152 0.99 5.65 -5.45
C LEU A 152 0.52 6.29 -6.76
N ASP A 153 1.46 6.51 -7.67
CA ASP A 153 1.28 7.25 -8.93
C ASP A 153 1.59 6.31 -10.10
N GLY A 154 0.57 5.52 -10.49
CA GLY A 154 0.68 4.46 -11.50
C GLY A 154 1.47 3.25 -11.02
N THR A 155 2.19 2.59 -11.93
CA THR A 155 3.01 1.39 -11.66
C THR A 155 4.50 1.70 -11.48
N SER A 156 4.98 2.84 -11.98
CA SER A 156 6.41 3.20 -12.02
C SER A 156 6.86 4.15 -10.89
N THR A 157 5.96 4.95 -10.31
CA THR A 157 6.32 5.98 -9.32
C THR A 157 5.46 5.96 -8.06
N ALA A 158 6.09 6.34 -6.94
CA ALA A 158 5.42 6.67 -5.70
C ALA A 158 6.19 7.76 -4.94
N ARG A 159 5.54 8.36 -3.95
CA ARG A 159 6.10 9.42 -3.10
C ARG A 159 5.74 9.13 -1.64
N LEU A 160 6.69 9.30 -0.73
CA LEU A 160 6.46 9.17 0.71
C LEU A 160 6.47 10.57 1.34
N TYR A 161 5.31 11.00 1.83
CA TYR A 161 5.11 12.19 2.63
C TYR A 161 5.09 11.83 4.11
N ALA A 162 5.48 12.73 5.00
CA ALA A 162 5.40 12.53 6.45
C ALA A 162 5.31 13.88 7.17
N THR A 163 5.07 13.87 8.48
CA THR A 163 5.54 14.96 9.35
C THR A 163 6.81 14.52 10.07
N GLY A 164 7.49 15.42 10.77
CA GLY A 164 8.60 14.99 11.63
C GLY A 164 9.59 16.10 11.97
N LEU A 165 10.66 15.74 12.66
CA LEU A 165 11.79 16.63 12.95
C LEU A 165 12.81 16.52 11.81
N ALA A 166 13.16 17.67 11.25
CA ALA A 166 14.26 17.84 10.32
C ALA A 166 15.57 18.07 11.07
N SER A 167 16.69 17.57 10.54
CA SER A 167 18.00 17.74 11.15
C SER A 167 18.36 19.22 11.32
N PRO A 168 18.96 19.65 12.45
CA PRO A 168 19.51 18.85 13.55
C PRO A 168 18.49 18.37 14.61
N GLY A 169 17.19 18.61 14.41
CA GLY A 169 16.12 18.17 15.32
C GLY A 169 15.32 19.31 15.95
N THR A 170 15.60 20.55 15.55
CA THR A 170 14.97 21.77 16.08
C THR A 170 13.77 22.25 15.25
N THR A 171 13.72 21.89 13.96
CA THR A 171 12.67 22.32 13.03
C THR A 171 11.72 21.17 12.72
N ARG A 172 10.40 21.41 12.76
CA ARG A 172 9.40 20.41 12.36
C ARG A 172 8.97 20.62 10.91
N TYR A 173 8.99 19.57 10.09
CA TYR A 173 8.45 19.55 8.74
C TYR A 173 7.05 18.91 8.70
N THR A 174 6.31 19.17 7.63
CA THR A 174 4.90 18.77 7.45
C THR A 174 4.72 17.93 6.19
N ARG A 175 3.50 17.47 5.86
CA ARG A 175 3.23 16.76 4.59
C ARG A 175 3.17 17.68 3.35
N ALA A 176 3.67 18.91 3.44
CA ALA A 176 3.67 19.85 2.30
C ALA A 176 4.58 19.41 1.15
N ALA A 177 5.54 18.53 1.42
CA ALA A 177 6.43 17.95 0.41
C ALA A 177 6.74 16.48 0.73
N PRO A 178 7.13 15.68 -0.28
CA PRO A 178 7.62 14.32 -0.05
C PRO A 178 9.00 14.35 0.64
N VAL A 179 9.23 13.37 1.51
CA VAL A 179 10.54 13.03 2.08
C VAL A 179 11.34 12.19 1.08
N PHE A 180 10.69 11.19 0.49
CA PHE A 180 11.30 10.30 -0.51
C PHE A 180 10.46 10.25 -1.78
N THR A 181 11.12 10.24 -2.94
CA THR A 181 10.60 9.57 -4.13
C THR A 181 10.87 8.09 -3.99
N LEU A 182 9.93 7.26 -4.45
CA LEU A 182 10.04 5.81 -4.44
C LEU A 182 9.96 5.34 -5.89
N ASP A 183 11.08 4.87 -6.43
CA ASP A 183 11.10 4.19 -7.72
C ASP A 183 10.44 2.81 -7.58
N ARG A 184 9.55 2.50 -8.53
CA ARG A 184 8.79 1.26 -8.61
C ARG A 184 9.03 0.52 -9.93
N SER A 185 9.84 1.07 -10.84
CA SER A 185 10.09 0.51 -12.17
C SER A 185 10.57 -0.94 -12.13
N ALA A 186 11.37 -1.29 -11.11
CA ALA A 186 11.83 -2.65 -10.83
C ALA A 186 11.09 -3.35 -9.66
N ALA A 187 10.04 -2.74 -9.10
CA ALA A 187 9.31 -3.29 -7.97
C ALA A 187 8.37 -4.43 -8.41
N THR A 188 8.33 -5.50 -7.62
CA THR A 188 7.43 -6.62 -7.84
C THR A 188 6.09 -6.36 -7.18
N THR A 189 4.99 -6.45 -7.94
CA THR A 189 3.63 -6.34 -7.42
C THR A 189 2.93 -7.70 -7.48
N THR A 190 2.38 -8.13 -6.35
CA THR A 190 1.59 -9.37 -6.24
C THR A 190 0.25 -9.08 -5.58
N ALA A 191 -0.81 -9.72 -6.04
CA ALA A 191 -2.14 -9.64 -5.43
C ALA A 191 -2.60 -11.04 -4.98
N ASP A 192 -3.28 -11.14 -3.85
CA ASP A 192 -3.98 -12.35 -3.42
C ASP A 192 -5.51 -12.23 -3.51
N ASP A 193 -6.18 -13.38 -3.55
CA ASP A 193 -7.64 -13.55 -3.62
C ASP A 193 -8.41 -12.93 -2.44
N GLN A 194 -7.69 -12.55 -1.39
CA GLN A 194 -8.18 -11.95 -0.16
C GLN A 194 -8.15 -10.42 -0.19
N GLY A 195 -7.78 -9.79 -1.31
CA GLY A 195 -7.72 -8.34 -1.46
C GLY A 195 -6.44 -7.71 -0.91
N THR A 196 -5.37 -8.50 -0.73
CA THR A 196 -4.06 -7.96 -0.38
C THR A 196 -3.22 -7.76 -1.62
N VAL A 197 -2.71 -6.54 -1.81
CA VAL A 197 -1.63 -6.25 -2.76
C VAL A 197 -0.33 -6.04 -2.00
N ARG A 198 0.77 -6.58 -2.50
CA ARG A 198 2.14 -6.40 -1.96
C ARG A 198 3.04 -5.90 -3.07
N ILE A 199 3.59 -4.70 -2.87
CA ILE A 199 4.54 -4.03 -3.76
C ILE A 199 5.90 -4.08 -3.05
N SER A 200 6.85 -4.87 -3.57
CA SER A 200 8.14 -5.14 -2.91
C SER A 200 9.31 -4.72 -3.79
N GLY A 201 10.30 -4.05 -3.19
CA GLY A 201 11.43 -3.47 -3.93
C GLY A 201 11.22 -2.02 -4.33
N LEU A 202 10.49 -1.25 -3.51
CA LEU A 202 10.37 0.20 -3.65
C LEU A 202 11.71 0.84 -3.27
N VAL A 203 12.37 1.53 -4.21
CA VAL A 203 13.71 2.10 -4.01
C VAL A 203 13.61 3.58 -3.63
N PRO A 204 14.06 3.99 -2.44
CA PRO A 204 13.95 5.37 -1.99
C PRO A 204 15.13 6.26 -2.44
N ALA A 205 14.79 7.46 -2.90
CA ALA A 205 15.72 8.57 -3.05
C ALA A 205 15.16 9.83 -2.34
N VAL A 206 16.02 10.64 -1.74
CA VAL A 206 15.62 11.89 -1.06
C VAL A 206 14.90 12.79 -2.07
N ALA A 207 13.69 13.24 -1.77
CA ALA A 207 12.91 14.04 -2.71
C ALA A 207 13.26 15.54 -2.68
N GLN A 208 13.74 16.05 -1.54
CA GLN A 208 14.05 17.46 -1.35
C GLN A 208 15.35 17.68 -0.56
N THR A 209 16.20 18.54 -1.10
CA THR A 209 17.48 18.92 -0.49
C THR A 209 17.27 19.53 0.90
N GLY A 210 17.91 18.97 1.92
CA GLY A 210 17.88 19.50 3.28
C GLY A 210 16.55 19.33 4.04
N TYR A 211 15.59 18.56 3.52
CA TYR A 211 14.25 18.47 4.11
C TYR A 211 14.20 17.69 5.43
N VAL A 212 14.97 16.59 5.52
CA VAL A 212 15.05 15.75 6.74
C VAL A 212 16.50 15.45 7.10
N PHE A 213 17.31 15.01 6.14
CA PHE A 213 18.64 14.43 6.40
C PHE A 213 19.78 15.46 6.20
N PRO A 214 20.75 15.55 7.13
CA PRO A 214 21.85 16.52 7.06
C PRO A 214 22.94 16.13 6.05
N GLY A 215 23.81 17.10 5.72
CA GLY A 215 25.03 16.86 4.96
C GLY A 215 26.06 16.03 5.72
N THR A 216 27.14 15.65 5.04
CA THR A 216 28.10 14.62 5.51
C THR A 216 29.06 15.04 6.64
N ASP A 217 29.08 16.31 7.03
CA ASP A 217 30.16 16.93 7.81
C ASP A 217 29.71 17.87 8.96
N GLY A 218 28.40 17.98 9.22
CA GLY A 218 27.88 18.78 10.35
C GLY A 218 27.96 20.30 10.17
N ALA A 219 28.46 20.79 9.03
CA ALA A 219 28.36 22.18 8.62
C ALA A 219 27.17 22.37 7.67
N ALA A 220 26.23 23.24 8.01
CA ALA A 220 25.18 23.62 7.09
C ALA A 220 25.72 24.62 6.03
N PRO A 221 25.31 24.56 4.74
CA PRO A 221 24.35 23.64 4.13
C PRO A 221 24.92 22.92 2.87
N SER A 222 25.29 21.64 3.00
CA SER A 222 25.34 20.71 1.85
C SER A 222 24.56 19.42 2.15
N GLY A 223 23.25 19.58 2.41
CA GLY A 223 22.35 18.46 2.67
C GLY A 223 22.32 17.44 1.53
N TYR A 224 21.85 16.21 1.81
CA TYR A 224 21.57 15.23 0.75
C TYR A 224 20.69 15.90 -0.32
N PRO A 225 21.16 16.03 -1.57
CA PRO A 225 20.37 16.68 -2.61
C PRO A 225 19.19 15.80 -3.00
N ALA A 226 18.18 16.43 -3.61
CA ALA A 226 17.13 15.69 -4.30
C ALA A 226 17.74 14.64 -5.27
N GLY A 227 17.17 13.43 -5.28
CA GLY A 227 17.70 12.27 -6.00
C GLY A 227 18.80 11.49 -5.26
N ALA A 228 19.18 11.84 -4.03
CA ALA A 228 20.19 11.07 -3.29
C ALA A 228 19.64 9.73 -2.75
N GLY A 229 20.20 8.63 -3.25
CA GLY A 229 19.89 7.24 -2.91
C GLY A 229 19.64 6.40 -4.19
N PRO A 230 19.79 5.07 -4.16
CA PRO A 230 20.50 4.26 -3.17
C PRO A 230 22.03 4.21 -3.41
N ASP A 231 22.50 4.62 -4.60
CA ASP A 231 23.86 4.33 -5.09
C ASP A 231 24.95 5.31 -4.64
N ARG A 232 24.63 6.23 -3.72
CA ARG A 232 25.66 6.97 -3.02
C ARG A 232 26.33 6.06 -2.02
N THR A 233 27.44 5.47 -2.44
CA THR A 233 28.60 5.35 -1.55
C THR A 233 28.91 6.77 -1.02
N PRO A 234 28.87 7.05 0.30
CA PRO A 234 28.78 6.11 1.41
C PRO A 234 27.40 5.50 1.72
N ASN A 235 26.34 6.29 1.94
CA ASN A 235 25.13 5.85 2.66
C ASN A 235 23.89 5.55 1.78
N THR A 236 23.36 4.31 1.84
CA THR A 236 22.02 3.94 1.30
C THR A 236 20.90 4.12 2.36
N PHE A 237 19.66 4.40 1.92
CA PHE A 237 18.47 4.42 2.80
C PHE A 237 17.80 3.04 2.95
N GLY A 238 18.37 1.97 2.39
CA GLY A 238 17.71 0.67 2.32
C GLY A 238 16.60 0.63 1.27
N GLY A 239 15.57 -0.18 1.50
CA GLY A 239 14.44 -0.36 0.58
C GLY A 239 13.10 -0.50 1.31
N PHE A 240 12.03 -0.19 0.60
CA PHE A 240 10.66 -0.25 1.12
C PHE A 240 9.85 -1.40 0.49
N ALA A 241 8.87 -1.91 1.23
CA ALA A 241 7.83 -2.79 0.72
C ALA A 241 6.47 -2.37 1.31
N LEU A 242 5.45 -2.26 0.47
CA LEU A 242 4.12 -1.82 0.86
C LEU A 242 3.12 -2.96 0.69
N GLN A 243 2.50 -3.39 1.79
CA GLN A 243 1.30 -4.21 1.79
C GLN A 243 0.07 -3.30 1.92
N VAL A 244 -0.85 -3.40 0.96
CA VAL A 244 -2.15 -2.73 0.94
C VAL A 244 -3.24 -3.79 1.05
N VAL A 245 -4.18 -3.62 1.96
CA VAL A 245 -5.36 -4.48 2.06
C VAL A 245 -6.59 -3.62 1.76
N THR A 246 -7.34 -3.98 0.73
CA THR A 246 -8.65 -3.40 0.41
C THR A 246 -9.76 -4.38 0.81
N PRO A 247 -11.02 -3.93 0.96
CA PRO A 247 -12.14 -4.85 0.99
C PRO A 247 -12.10 -5.72 -0.26
N ARG A 248 -12.38 -7.02 -0.09
CA ARG A 248 -12.69 -7.89 -1.23
C ARG A 248 -13.79 -7.19 -2.05
N ALA A 249 -13.49 -6.81 -3.30
CA ALA A 249 -14.51 -6.43 -4.27
C ALA A 249 -15.54 -7.55 -4.24
N GLY A 250 -16.80 -7.20 -3.91
CA GLY A 250 -17.79 -8.20 -3.57
C GLY A 250 -17.85 -9.29 -4.63
N ALA A 251 -18.03 -10.54 -4.22
CA ALA A 251 -18.74 -11.44 -5.11
C ALA A 251 -20.05 -10.70 -5.40
N THR A 252 -20.25 -10.26 -6.64
CA THR A 252 -21.54 -9.78 -7.10
C THR A 252 -22.52 -10.85 -6.65
N GLY A 253 -23.47 -10.47 -5.78
CA GLY A 253 -24.56 -11.38 -5.46
C GLY A 253 -25.15 -11.78 -6.79
N ALA A 254 -25.30 -13.10 -7.04
CA ALA A 254 -25.93 -13.56 -8.27
C ALA A 254 -27.22 -12.76 -8.46
N ASP A 255 -27.40 -12.19 -9.66
CA ASP A 255 -28.52 -11.30 -9.94
C ASP A 255 -29.80 -11.95 -9.42
N GLY A 256 -30.51 -11.22 -8.55
CA GLY A 256 -31.75 -11.74 -7.96
C GLY A 256 -32.67 -12.21 -9.08
N PRO A 257 -33.30 -13.39 -8.97
CA PRO A 257 -34.02 -14.00 -10.07
C PRO A 257 -35.01 -12.99 -10.64
N THR A 258 -34.91 -12.73 -11.95
CA THR A 258 -35.74 -11.76 -12.67
C THR A 258 -37.20 -11.95 -12.26
N GLY A 259 -37.80 -10.89 -11.74
CA GLY A 259 -39.19 -10.93 -11.27
C GLY A 259 -40.11 -11.48 -12.36
N ALA A 260 -41.07 -12.32 -11.96
CA ALA A 260 -41.98 -12.98 -12.89
C ALA A 260 -42.63 -11.95 -13.82
N GLY A 261 -42.59 -12.23 -15.13
CA GLY A 261 -43.06 -11.29 -16.15
C GLY A 261 -44.51 -10.87 -15.91
N GLY A 262 -44.76 -9.56 -15.94
CA GLY A 262 -46.12 -9.02 -15.86
C GLY A 262 -46.97 -9.55 -17.00
N ALA A 263 -48.23 -9.90 -16.71
CA ALA A 263 -49.13 -10.49 -17.69
C ALA A 263 -49.35 -9.56 -18.91
N THR A 264 -49.28 -10.13 -20.10
CA THR A 264 -49.44 -9.42 -21.38
C THR A 264 -50.83 -8.77 -21.47
N GLY A 265 -50.86 -7.44 -21.59
CA GLY A 265 -52.08 -6.70 -21.94
C GLY A 265 -52.55 -7.07 -23.35
N ALA A 266 -53.87 -7.15 -23.56
CA ALA A 266 -54.45 -7.54 -24.84
C ALA A 266 -54.03 -6.59 -25.99
N PRO A 267 -53.87 -7.08 -27.24
CA PRO A 267 -53.38 -6.26 -28.35
C PRO A 267 -54.30 -5.07 -28.67
N GLY A 268 -53.73 -3.86 -28.63
CA GLY A 268 -54.34 -2.68 -29.25
C GLY A 268 -54.20 -2.70 -30.77
N ALA A 269 -55.14 -2.08 -31.48
CA ALA A 269 -55.12 -2.01 -32.94
C ALA A 269 -53.86 -1.30 -33.48
N VAL A 270 -53.37 -1.75 -34.64
CA VAL A 270 -52.14 -1.25 -35.26
C VAL A 270 -52.32 0.20 -35.72
N GLY A 271 -51.65 1.13 -35.03
CA GLY A 271 -51.43 2.49 -35.52
C GLY A 271 -50.31 2.55 -36.56
N PRO A 272 -50.25 3.61 -37.41
CA PRO A 272 -49.17 3.78 -38.37
C PRO A 272 -47.81 3.91 -37.65
N GLN A 273 -46.75 3.42 -38.29
CA GLN A 273 -45.39 3.41 -37.75
C GLN A 273 -44.90 4.84 -37.48
N GLY A 274 -44.65 5.16 -36.20
CA GLY A 274 -44.07 6.44 -35.79
C GLY A 274 -42.61 6.61 -36.25
N PRO A 275 -42.11 7.86 -36.32
CA PRO A 275 -40.72 8.13 -36.67
C PRO A 275 -39.76 7.54 -35.64
N VAL A 276 -38.54 7.21 -36.08
CA VAL A 276 -37.46 6.73 -35.22
C VAL A 276 -37.14 7.78 -34.15
N GLY A 277 -37.20 7.38 -32.88
CA GLY A 277 -36.90 8.27 -31.76
C GLY A 277 -35.43 8.74 -31.74
N PRO A 278 -35.14 9.92 -31.18
CA PRO A 278 -33.77 10.41 -31.07
C PRO A 278 -32.91 9.49 -30.18
N ALA A 279 -31.60 9.47 -30.42
CA ALA A 279 -30.66 8.73 -29.60
C ALA A 279 -30.76 9.15 -28.12
N GLY A 280 -30.79 8.17 -27.22
CA GLY A 280 -30.86 8.42 -25.78
C GLY A 280 -29.63 9.20 -25.28
N ALA A 281 -29.86 10.15 -24.38
CA ALA A 281 -28.78 10.95 -23.79
C ALA A 281 -27.79 10.04 -23.04
N THR A 282 -26.48 10.33 -23.17
CA THR A 282 -25.43 9.69 -22.38
C THR A 282 -25.74 9.82 -20.89
N GLY A 283 -25.76 8.69 -20.18
CA GLY A 283 -26.06 8.67 -18.75
C GLY A 283 -25.08 9.55 -17.95
N ALA A 284 -25.60 10.24 -16.93
CA ALA A 284 -24.78 11.04 -16.04
C ALA A 284 -23.70 10.17 -15.34
N PRO A 285 -22.50 10.71 -15.06
CA PRO A 285 -21.51 10.02 -14.25
C PRO A 285 -22.12 9.54 -12.93
N GLY A 286 -21.76 8.31 -12.52
CA GLY A 286 -22.26 7.74 -11.26
C GLY A 286 -21.85 8.60 -10.05
N PRO A 287 -22.64 8.57 -8.96
CA PRO A 287 -22.30 9.31 -7.75
C PRO A 287 -20.94 8.84 -7.20
N ALA A 288 -20.16 9.78 -6.66
CA ALA A 288 -18.90 9.48 -6.02
C ALA A 288 -19.09 8.41 -4.93
N GLY A 289 -18.17 7.43 -4.88
CA GLY A 289 -18.20 6.38 -3.87
C GLY A 289 -18.15 6.95 -2.45
N PRO A 290 -18.73 6.26 -1.45
CA PRO A 290 -18.71 6.73 -0.07
C PRO A 290 -17.27 6.89 0.43
N ALA A 291 -17.02 7.95 1.19
CA ALA A 291 -15.72 8.22 1.77
C ALA A 291 -15.19 7.00 2.55
N GLY A 292 -13.91 6.68 2.35
CA GLY A 292 -13.26 5.55 3.01
C GLY A 292 -13.37 5.65 4.53
N ARG A 293 -13.73 4.54 5.18
CA ARG A 293 -13.75 4.49 6.66
C ARG A 293 -12.31 4.42 7.16
N ASP A 294 -11.86 5.48 7.81
CA ASP A 294 -10.57 5.52 8.50
C ASP A 294 -10.38 4.32 9.46
N GLY A 295 -9.13 3.96 9.68
CA GLY A 295 -8.70 2.94 10.62
C GLY A 295 -8.71 3.48 12.05
N VAL A 296 -9.47 2.83 12.92
CA VAL A 296 -9.47 3.07 14.36
C VAL A 296 -8.49 2.15 15.06
N VAL A 297 -7.55 2.80 15.73
CA VAL A 297 -6.68 2.32 16.79
C VAL A 297 -7.48 1.64 17.92
N ARG A 298 -7.19 0.38 18.22
CA ARG A 298 -7.76 -0.35 19.36
C ARG A 298 -6.71 -1.14 20.12
N THR A 299 -6.68 -1.01 21.44
CA THR A 299 -5.91 -1.89 22.33
C THR A 299 -6.87 -2.80 23.07
N VAL A 300 -6.67 -4.12 22.98
CA VAL A 300 -7.54 -5.13 23.58
C VAL A 300 -6.70 -6.19 24.32
N THR A 301 -7.33 -6.83 25.31
CA THR A 301 -6.71 -7.93 26.06
C THR A 301 -7.19 -9.27 25.53
N LEU A 302 -6.25 -10.14 25.16
CA LEU A 302 -6.52 -11.49 24.70
C LEU A 302 -6.93 -12.38 25.89
N ARG A 303 -8.10 -12.98 25.80
CA ARG A 303 -8.59 -13.99 26.75
C ARG A 303 -7.90 -15.33 26.49
N GLY A 304 -7.51 -16.03 27.56
CA GLY A 304 -6.85 -17.34 27.49
C GLY A 304 -5.37 -17.27 27.08
N ALA A 305 -5.07 -16.80 25.87
CA ALA A 305 -3.70 -16.70 25.35
C ALA A 305 -2.81 -15.86 26.29
N ARG A 306 -1.67 -16.39 26.75
CA ARG A 306 -0.67 -15.62 27.55
C ARG A 306 0.30 -14.83 26.66
N ALA A 307 0.74 -15.43 25.55
CA ALA A 307 1.61 -14.81 24.55
C ALA A 307 1.62 -15.69 23.27
N PRO A 308 0.80 -15.39 22.24
CA PRO A 308 0.60 -16.31 21.12
C PRO A 308 1.85 -16.58 20.26
N PHE A 309 2.86 -15.71 20.32
CA PHE A 309 4.09 -15.81 19.52
C PHE A 309 5.38 -15.69 20.36
N GLY A 310 5.30 -16.07 21.64
CA GLY A 310 6.41 -15.91 22.59
C GLY A 310 6.44 -14.54 23.28
N ARG A 311 7.48 -14.30 24.10
CA ARG A 311 7.55 -13.12 24.99
C ARG A 311 7.84 -11.78 24.28
N ALA A 312 8.44 -11.84 23.10
CA ALA A 312 8.72 -10.66 22.27
C ALA A 312 7.42 -10.04 21.71
N ALA A 313 7.50 -8.78 21.27
CA ALA A 313 6.45 -8.21 20.44
C ALA A 313 6.42 -8.90 19.08
N ALA A 314 5.24 -9.16 18.53
CA ALA A 314 5.07 -9.76 17.21
C ALA A 314 4.08 -8.94 16.38
N ALA A 315 4.51 -8.56 15.18
CA ALA A 315 3.67 -7.97 14.14
C ALA A 315 2.65 -8.98 13.62
N VAL A 316 1.38 -8.58 13.49
CA VAL A 316 0.27 -9.48 13.18
C VAL A 316 -0.78 -8.87 12.24
N GLU A 317 -1.27 -9.69 11.31
CA GLU A 317 -2.60 -9.56 10.72
C GLU A 317 -3.64 -10.10 11.72
N LEU A 318 -4.71 -9.33 11.95
CA LEU A 318 -5.93 -9.79 12.62
C LEU A 318 -6.93 -10.28 11.55
N ARG A 319 -7.33 -11.55 11.64
CA ARG A 319 -8.17 -12.25 10.66
C ARG A 319 -9.46 -12.77 11.28
N ARG A 320 -10.56 -12.71 10.52
CA ARG A 320 -11.82 -13.41 10.83
C ARG A 320 -11.68 -14.92 10.62
N ALA A 321 -12.68 -15.67 11.10
CA ALA A 321 -12.81 -17.10 10.82
C ALA A 321 -12.85 -17.41 9.30
N SER A 322 -13.39 -16.49 8.48
CA SER A 322 -13.37 -16.57 7.01
C SER A 322 -11.99 -16.33 6.37
N GLY A 323 -10.92 -16.17 7.17
CA GLY A 323 -9.58 -15.83 6.71
C GLY A 323 -9.38 -14.34 6.39
N ALA A 324 -10.44 -13.57 6.11
CA ALA A 324 -10.35 -12.16 5.75
C ALA A 324 -9.61 -11.32 6.81
N VAL A 325 -8.64 -10.51 6.35
CA VAL A 325 -7.91 -9.55 7.19
C VAL A 325 -8.83 -8.37 7.53
N VAL A 326 -8.83 -7.96 8.80
CA VAL A 326 -9.64 -6.83 9.31
C VAL A 326 -8.78 -5.78 10.00
N GLY A 327 -7.48 -6.05 10.14
CA GLY A 327 -6.54 -5.12 10.75
C GLY A 327 -5.12 -5.64 10.79
N THR A 328 -4.19 -4.73 11.02
CA THR A 328 -2.78 -5.01 11.29
C THR A 328 -2.36 -4.37 12.62
N GLY A 329 -1.35 -4.92 13.27
CA GLY A 329 -0.92 -4.42 14.57
C GLY A 329 0.16 -5.26 15.22
N VAL A 330 0.30 -5.09 16.54
CA VAL A 330 1.32 -5.73 17.36
C VAL A 330 0.68 -6.45 18.54
N VAL A 331 1.07 -7.70 18.78
CA VAL A 331 0.75 -8.42 20.02
C VAL A 331 2.00 -8.56 20.88
N ARG A 332 1.88 -8.25 22.17
CA ARG A 332 2.92 -8.46 23.18
C ARG A 332 2.28 -9.05 24.44
N GLY A 333 2.62 -10.31 24.74
CA GLY A 333 1.94 -11.05 25.80
C GLY A 333 0.44 -11.16 25.54
N ARG A 334 -0.37 -10.65 26.47
CA ARG A 334 -1.85 -10.61 26.35
C ARG A 334 -2.40 -9.36 25.68
N ARG A 335 -1.58 -8.32 25.44
CA ARG A 335 -2.06 -7.07 24.85
C ARG A 335 -1.92 -7.16 23.33
N LEU A 336 -3.03 -6.99 22.62
CA LEU A 336 -3.07 -6.78 21.18
C LEU A 336 -3.41 -5.31 20.93
N THR A 337 -2.54 -4.61 20.23
CA THR A 337 -2.75 -3.23 19.76
C THR A 337 -2.88 -3.30 18.24
N VAL A 338 -4.07 -3.00 17.71
CA VAL A 338 -4.45 -3.28 16.33
C VAL A 338 -5.22 -2.09 15.72
N VAL A 339 -4.93 -1.80 14.46
CA VAL A 339 -5.67 -0.86 13.62
C VAL A 339 -6.79 -1.63 12.93
N THR A 340 -8.02 -1.13 12.98
CA THR A 340 -9.20 -1.78 12.34
C THR A 340 -10.16 -0.73 11.80
N PRO A 341 -10.92 -0.95 10.72
CA PRO A 341 -11.90 0.03 10.22
C PRO A 341 -12.88 0.53 11.30
N VAL A 342 -13.31 1.80 11.21
CA VAL A 342 -14.40 2.36 12.04
C VAL A 342 -15.57 1.37 12.11
N GLY A 343 -16.08 1.15 13.33
CA GLY A 343 -17.19 0.22 13.61
C GLY A 343 -16.78 -1.25 13.81
N THR A 344 -15.51 -1.62 13.64
CA THR A 344 -15.07 -3.01 13.89
C THR A 344 -15.27 -3.43 15.36
N ARG A 345 -16.19 -4.38 15.59
CA ARG A 345 -16.43 -4.99 16.91
C ARG A 345 -15.43 -6.12 17.18
N LEU A 346 -14.40 -5.83 17.97
CA LEU A 346 -13.38 -6.79 18.41
C LEU A 346 -13.86 -7.68 19.56
N VAL A 347 -14.79 -8.59 19.29
CA VAL A 347 -15.32 -9.55 20.27
C VAL A 347 -15.39 -10.94 19.62
N GLY A 348 -15.22 -12.00 20.42
CA GLY A 348 -15.33 -13.39 19.96
C GLY A 348 -14.00 -14.01 19.56
N ALA A 349 -14.06 -14.98 18.65
CA ALA A 349 -12.89 -15.72 18.15
C ALA A 349 -12.27 -15.02 16.93
N TRP A 350 -10.94 -14.93 16.95
CA TRP A 350 -10.13 -14.29 15.91
C TRP A 350 -8.85 -15.10 15.67
N THR A 351 -8.23 -14.94 14.51
CA THR A 351 -6.91 -15.50 14.22
C THR A 351 -5.90 -14.37 14.09
N LEU A 352 -4.81 -14.44 14.84
CA LEU A 352 -3.62 -13.63 14.59
C LEU A 352 -2.68 -14.40 13.68
N ARG A 353 -2.07 -13.73 12.68
CA ARG A 353 -1.06 -14.30 11.79
C ARG A 353 0.15 -13.38 11.75
N ARG A 354 1.36 -13.90 12.00
CA ARG A 354 2.59 -13.09 11.97
C ARG A 354 2.90 -12.61 10.56
N THR A 355 3.32 -11.35 10.42
CA THR A 355 3.74 -10.74 9.14
C THR A 355 5.26 -10.77 8.94
N THR A 356 6.07 -10.84 10.01
CA THR A 356 7.54 -10.87 9.94
C THR A 356 8.11 -12.14 9.28
N ARG A 357 9.01 -12.00 8.30
CA ARG A 357 9.54 -13.08 7.44
C ARG A 357 10.44 -14.11 8.15
N ALA A 358 11.11 -13.74 9.24
CA ALA A 358 11.98 -14.64 10.02
C ALA A 358 11.16 -15.55 10.97
N ILE A 359 10.84 -16.78 10.52
CA ILE A 359 9.91 -17.67 11.22
C ILE A 359 10.52 -19.04 11.53
N ARG A 360 10.83 -19.28 12.81
CA ARG A 360 11.10 -20.62 13.40
C ARG A 360 9.95 -21.14 14.29
N THR A 361 8.82 -20.44 14.35
CA THR A 361 7.69 -20.72 15.27
C THR A 361 6.33 -20.67 14.54
N ALA A 362 5.23 -20.98 15.24
CA ALA A 362 3.89 -20.98 14.66
C ALA A 362 3.55 -19.65 13.95
N ARG A 363 3.11 -19.74 12.69
CA ARG A 363 2.73 -18.58 11.86
C ARG A 363 1.43 -17.92 12.27
N SER A 364 0.52 -18.68 12.88
CA SER A 364 -0.83 -18.24 13.23
C SER A 364 -1.22 -18.75 14.62
N ALA A 365 -2.09 -18.02 15.31
CA ALA A 365 -2.65 -18.39 16.60
C ALA A 365 -4.13 -17.99 16.67
N ALA A 366 -4.99 -18.93 17.07
CA ALA A 366 -6.36 -18.63 17.44
C ALA A 366 -6.37 -17.89 18.80
N VAL A 367 -7.13 -16.81 18.89
CA VAL A 367 -7.28 -15.99 20.09
C VAL A 367 -8.75 -15.66 20.34
N ARG A 368 -9.11 -15.36 21.59
CA ARG A 368 -10.39 -14.72 21.89
C ARG A 368 -10.16 -13.31 22.39
N ILE A 369 -10.98 -12.39 21.87
CA ILE A 369 -11.11 -11.01 22.35
C ILE A 369 -12.50 -10.88 22.98
N GLY A 370 -12.63 -10.07 24.02
CA GLY A 370 -13.91 -9.75 24.65
C GLY A 370 -13.65 -8.83 25.81
#